data_AF-A0A1G6PLA3-F1
#
_entry.id   AF-A0A1G6PLA3-F1
#
_cell.length_a   1.000
_cell.length_b   1.000
_cell.length_c   1.000
_cell.angle_alpha   90.00
_cell.angle_beta   90.00
_cell.angle_gamma   90.00
#
_symmetry.space_group_name_H-M   'P 1'
#
loop_
_entity.id
_entity.type
_entity.pdbx_description
1 polymer ?
#
loop_
_entity_poly.entity_id
_entity_poly.type
_entity_poly.pdbx_seq_one_letter_code
_entity_poly.pdbx_strand_id
1 'polypeptide(L)'
;MFCVFVACGCSLPKYNQSEVNADLKYLKTKLCNVHPDPFFTLTECEFDSISRDVERLCMVEGNVSQKQFYCYVNPMVARLDDGHTRVDVPYKTQMKGFFWGSKILPLALRFSDTCAYVVTPIRESDSLRSGDRVVNINGIAMGGGD
;
A
#
# COMPACT_ATOMS: atom_id res chain seq x y z
N MET A 1 -24.77 -24.06 -34.45
CA MET A 1 -23.97 -22.85 -34.26
C MET A 1 -23.55 -22.80 -32.81
N PHE A 2 -22.32 -23.22 -32.49
CA PHE A 2 -21.81 -23.24 -31.11
C PHE A 2 -21.11 -21.91 -30.85
N CYS A 3 -21.67 -21.08 -29.95
CA CYS A 3 -20.96 -19.93 -29.41
C CYS A 3 -19.96 -20.43 -28.36
N VAL A 4 -18.68 -20.42 -28.71
CA VAL A 4 -17.59 -20.57 -27.74
C VAL A 4 -17.42 -19.23 -27.04
N PHE A 5 -17.89 -19.13 -25.79
CA PHE A 5 -17.52 -18.02 -24.91
C PHE A 5 -16.09 -18.27 -24.40
N VAL A 6 -15.11 -17.59 -25.01
CA VAL A 6 -13.78 -17.48 -24.43
C VAL A 6 -13.84 -16.43 -23.32
N ALA A 7 -14.09 -16.87 -22.10
CA ALA A 7 -13.82 -16.05 -20.93
C ALA A 7 -12.29 -15.93 -20.79
N CYS A 8 -11.72 -14.85 -21.33
CA CYS A 8 -10.34 -14.47 -21.04
C CYS A 8 -10.28 -14.07 -19.56
N GLY A 9 -9.88 -15.02 -18.71
CA GLY A 9 -9.64 -14.76 -17.29
C GLY A 9 -8.59 -13.67 -17.18
N CYS A 10 -9.00 -12.46 -16.79
CA CYS A 10 -8.07 -11.37 -16.48
C CYS A 10 -7.32 -11.75 -15.20
N SER A 11 -6.23 -12.52 -15.32
CA SER A 11 -5.25 -12.63 -14.24
C SER A 11 -4.61 -11.25 -14.04
N LEU A 12 -4.46 -10.85 -12.78
CA LEU A 12 -3.66 -9.67 -12.45
C LEU A 12 -2.23 -9.89 -12.97
N PRO A 13 -1.56 -8.84 -13.50
CA PRO A 13 -0.19 -8.99 -13.98
C PRO A 13 0.70 -9.51 -12.85
N LYS A 14 1.57 -10.46 -13.22
CA LYS A 14 2.65 -10.94 -12.38
C LYS A 14 3.95 -10.38 -12.93
N TYR A 15 4.80 -9.91 -12.04
CA TYR A 15 6.10 -9.34 -12.37
C TYR A 15 7.20 -10.37 -12.12
N ASN A 16 8.10 -10.48 -13.08
CA ASN A 16 9.35 -11.20 -12.90
C ASN A 16 10.42 -10.29 -12.28
N GLN A 17 11.57 -10.87 -11.92
CA GLN A 17 12.62 -10.11 -11.23
C GLN A 17 13.20 -8.95 -12.05
N SER A 18 13.33 -9.08 -13.37
CA SER A 18 13.91 -8.01 -14.19
C SER A 18 12.95 -6.82 -14.30
N GLU A 19 11.64 -7.08 -14.35
CA GLU A 19 10.59 -6.06 -14.29
C GLU A 19 10.61 -5.34 -12.94
N VAL A 20 10.68 -6.08 -11.82
CA VAL A 20 10.79 -5.49 -10.48
C VAL A 20 12.00 -4.56 -10.36
N ASN A 21 13.18 -5.02 -10.79
CA ASN A 21 14.40 -4.22 -10.71
C ASN A 21 14.33 -2.97 -11.61
N ALA A 22 13.74 -3.10 -12.80
CA ALA A 22 13.55 -1.99 -13.71
C ALA A 22 12.61 -0.93 -13.11
N ASP A 23 11.51 -1.35 -12.50
CA ASP A 23 10.53 -0.46 -11.88
C ASP A 23 11.10 0.25 -10.64
N LEU A 24 11.86 -0.45 -9.79
CA LEU A 24 12.51 0.18 -8.62
C LEU A 24 13.57 1.20 -9.03
N LYS A 25 14.37 0.88 -10.06
CA LYS A 25 15.33 1.83 -10.63
C LYS A 25 14.63 3.05 -11.23
N TYR A 26 13.55 2.82 -11.96
CA TYR A 26 12.74 3.90 -12.53
C TYR A 26 12.15 4.79 -11.44
N LEU A 27 11.60 4.19 -10.37
CA LEU A 27 11.07 4.90 -9.21
C LEU A 27 12.12 5.80 -8.57
N LYS A 28 13.31 5.26 -8.23
CA LYS A 28 14.40 6.08 -7.66
C LYS A 28 14.80 7.22 -8.59
N THR A 29 14.96 6.91 -9.88
CA THR A 29 15.32 7.92 -10.89
C THR A 29 14.29 9.04 -10.97
N LYS A 30 12.99 8.71 -11.00
CA LYS A 30 11.92 9.71 -11.05
C LYS A 30 11.83 10.51 -9.76
N LEU A 31 12.00 9.86 -8.61
CA LEU A 31 12.03 10.52 -7.31
C LEU A 31 13.13 11.60 -7.27
N CYS A 32 14.38 11.24 -7.59
CA CYS A 32 15.50 12.18 -7.58
C CYS A 32 15.37 13.31 -8.61
N ASN A 33 14.68 13.06 -9.73
CA ASN A 33 14.52 14.06 -10.79
C ASN A 33 13.39 15.08 -10.53
N VAL A 34 12.39 14.71 -9.73
CA VAL A 34 11.16 15.51 -9.56
C VAL A 34 11.05 16.09 -8.16
N HIS A 35 11.46 15.34 -7.14
CA HIS A 35 11.34 15.78 -5.76
C HIS A 35 12.51 16.72 -5.41
N PRO A 36 12.26 17.90 -4.80
CA PRO A 36 13.31 18.89 -4.53
C PRO A 36 14.31 18.42 -3.48
N ASP A 37 13.87 17.63 -2.49
CA ASP A 37 14.73 17.07 -1.44
C ASP A 37 14.23 15.69 -0.98
N PRO A 38 14.41 14.63 -1.80
CA PRO A 38 13.80 13.32 -1.53
C PRO A 38 14.40 12.62 -0.30
N PHE A 39 15.58 13.04 0.14
CA PHE A 39 16.35 12.37 1.19
C PHE A 39 16.42 13.24 2.45
N PHE A 40 15.38 14.05 2.70
CA PHE A 40 15.29 14.94 3.85
C PHE A 40 15.28 14.18 5.18
N THR A 41 14.55 13.06 5.26
CA THR A 41 14.36 12.28 6.49
C THR A 41 15.22 11.02 6.58
N LEU A 42 15.84 10.61 5.46
CA LEU A 42 16.69 9.43 5.36
C LEU A 42 17.74 9.63 4.25
N THR A 43 18.89 8.98 4.40
CA THR A 43 19.97 9.04 3.41
C THR A 43 19.66 8.20 2.17
N GLU A 44 20.24 8.58 1.03
CA GLU A 44 20.12 7.79 -0.21
C GLU A 44 20.59 6.33 -0.02
N CYS A 45 21.62 6.10 0.80
CA CYS A 45 22.10 4.76 1.15
C CYS A 45 21.05 3.92 1.90
N GLU A 46 20.31 4.54 2.83
CA GLU A 46 19.21 3.88 3.54
C GLU A 46 18.06 3.55 2.58
N PHE A 47 17.72 4.48 1.68
CA PHE A 47 16.73 4.23 0.63
C PHE A 47 17.11 3.05 -0.25
N ASP A 48 18.37 3.01 -0.69
CA ASP A 48 18.90 1.93 -1.50
C ASP A 48 18.91 0.59 -0.76
N SER A 49 19.18 0.61 0.55
CA SER A 49 19.08 -0.60 1.38
C SER A 49 17.64 -1.13 1.40
N ILE A 50 16.66 -0.25 1.63
CA ILE A 50 15.23 -0.63 1.63
C ILE A 50 14.81 -1.14 0.24
N SER A 51 15.29 -0.50 -0.83
CA SER A 51 15.05 -0.95 -2.21
C SER A 51 15.55 -2.38 -2.43
N ARG A 52 16.76 -2.72 -1.96
CA ARG A 52 17.31 -4.08 -2.07
C ARG A 52 16.51 -5.10 -1.26
N ASP A 53 15.92 -4.69 -0.14
CA ASP A 53 15.05 -5.58 0.64
C ASP A 53 13.76 -5.88 -0.11
N VAL A 54 13.17 -4.90 -0.80
CA VAL A 54 12.02 -5.11 -1.70
C VAL A 54 12.41 -6.05 -2.85
N GLU A 55 13.56 -5.85 -3.49
CA GLU A 55 14.05 -6.75 -4.54
C GLU A 55 14.16 -8.21 -4.04
N ARG A 56 14.71 -8.39 -2.84
CA ARG A 56 14.90 -9.71 -2.22
C ARG A 56 13.55 -10.38 -1.90
N LEU A 57 12.60 -9.63 -1.34
CA LEU A 57 11.25 -10.14 -1.06
C LEU A 57 10.58 -10.61 -2.34
N CYS A 58 10.67 -9.82 -3.41
CA CYS A 58 10.13 -10.17 -4.71
C CYS A 58 10.79 -11.43 -5.31
N MET A 59 12.09 -11.59 -5.12
CA MET A 59 12.85 -12.73 -5.63
C MET A 59 12.42 -14.06 -4.97
N VAL A 60 12.17 -14.04 -3.67
CA VAL A 60 11.73 -15.23 -2.91
C VAL A 60 10.38 -15.75 -3.43
N GLU A 61 9.49 -14.86 -3.86
CA GLU A 61 8.19 -15.24 -4.42
C GLU A 61 8.26 -15.70 -5.90
N GLY A 62 9.34 -15.35 -6.61
CA GLY A 62 9.62 -15.71 -8.01
C GLY A 62 8.76 -14.96 -9.04
N ASN A 63 7.43 -14.97 -8.87
CA ASN A 63 6.48 -14.20 -9.68
C ASN A 63 5.51 -13.44 -8.76
N VAL A 64 5.81 -12.18 -8.51
CA VAL A 64 5.08 -11.31 -7.60
C VAL A 64 3.82 -10.79 -8.29
N SER A 65 2.65 -10.94 -7.66
CA SER A 65 1.45 -10.29 -8.19
C SER A 65 1.54 -8.77 -8.07
N GLN A 66 0.85 -8.05 -8.95
CA GLN A 66 0.79 -6.59 -8.84
C GLN A 66 0.42 -6.10 -7.44
N LYS A 67 -0.54 -6.75 -6.78
CA LYS A 67 -0.92 -6.41 -5.41
C LYS A 67 0.26 -6.52 -4.43
N GLN A 68 0.98 -7.64 -4.46
CA GLN A 68 2.15 -7.86 -3.58
C GLN A 68 3.24 -6.83 -3.84
N PHE A 69 3.53 -6.53 -5.10
CA PHE A 69 4.53 -5.52 -5.45
C PHE A 69 4.22 -4.16 -4.82
N TYR A 70 2.99 -3.66 -4.96
CA TYR A 70 2.58 -2.41 -4.32
C TYR A 70 2.56 -2.48 -2.79
N CYS A 71 2.26 -3.65 -2.20
CA CYS A 71 2.38 -3.86 -0.75
C CYS A 71 3.83 -3.76 -0.24
N TYR A 72 4.83 -4.06 -1.08
CA TYR A 72 6.25 -3.91 -0.72
C TYR A 72 6.79 -2.50 -1.02
N VAL A 73 6.39 -1.90 -2.13
CA VAL A 73 6.87 -0.58 -2.56
C VAL A 73 6.26 0.57 -1.74
N ASN A 74 4.98 0.49 -1.36
CA ASN A 74 4.35 1.58 -0.61
C ASN A 74 5.03 1.86 0.74
N PRO A 75 5.35 0.84 1.58
CA PRO A 75 6.12 1.06 2.79
C PRO A 75 7.50 1.69 2.53
N MET A 76 8.19 1.28 1.47
CA MET A 76 9.47 1.88 1.08
C MET A 76 9.35 3.38 0.79
N VAL A 77 8.34 3.79 0.02
CA VAL A 77 8.09 5.21 -0.30
C VAL A 77 7.65 5.98 0.94
N ALA A 78 6.84 5.37 1.81
CA ALA A 78 6.42 5.98 3.07
C ALA A 78 7.59 6.27 4.01
N ARG A 79 8.75 5.61 3.86
CA ARG A 79 9.94 5.93 4.66
C ARG A 79 10.46 7.34 4.42
N LEU A 80 10.18 7.93 3.26
CA LEU A 80 10.54 9.32 2.94
C LEU A 80 9.82 10.34 3.85
N ASP A 81 8.75 9.92 4.54
CA ASP A 81 7.97 10.75 5.47
C ASP A 81 7.48 12.07 4.85
N ASP A 82 7.10 12.01 3.56
CA ASP A 82 6.54 13.12 2.82
C ASP A 82 5.10 12.83 2.39
N GLY A 83 4.16 13.68 2.83
CA GLY A 83 2.73 13.57 2.50
C GLY A 83 2.38 13.87 1.04
N HIS A 84 3.33 14.38 0.25
CA HIS A 84 3.13 14.69 -1.18
C HIS A 84 3.71 13.63 -2.11
N THR A 85 4.46 12.67 -1.57
CA THR A 85 5.08 11.58 -2.33
C THR A 85 4.34 10.28 -2.06
N ARG A 86 3.74 9.71 -3.12
CA ARG A 86 3.04 8.43 -3.04
C ARG A 86 3.18 7.63 -4.32
N VAL A 87 2.99 6.32 -4.19
CA VAL A 87 2.90 5.39 -5.32
C VAL A 87 1.46 4.91 -5.44
N ASP A 88 0.82 5.31 -6.53
CA ASP A 88 -0.57 4.97 -6.81
C ASP A 88 -0.67 3.70 -7.67
N VAL A 89 -1.61 2.81 -7.33
CA VAL A 89 -1.95 1.67 -8.20
C VAL A 89 -2.65 2.18 -9.46
N PRO A 90 -2.54 1.49 -10.62
CA PRO A 90 -3.09 2.00 -11.88
C PRO A 90 -4.59 2.25 -11.77
N TYR A 91 -5.07 3.34 -12.40
CA TYR A 91 -6.48 3.77 -12.32
C TYR A 91 -7.49 2.65 -12.60
N LYS A 92 -7.22 1.79 -13.60
CA LYS A 92 -8.08 0.63 -13.91
C LYS A 92 -8.19 -0.34 -12.74
N THR A 93 -7.11 -0.56 -11.99
CA THR A 93 -7.07 -1.41 -10.80
C THR A 93 -7.81 -0.73 -9.63
N GLN A 94 -7.65 0.58 -9.43
CA GLN A 94 -8.41 1.35 -8.43
C GLN A 94 -9.91 1.27 -8.68
N MET A 95 -10.35 1.54 -9.91
CA MET A 95 -11.76 1.51 -10.30
C MET A 95 -12.37 0.13 -10.17
N LYS A 96 -11.65 -0.93 -10.58
CA LYS A 96 -12.11 -2.30 -10.33
C LYS A 96 -12.31 -2.56 -8.85
N GLY A 97 -11.34 -2.18 -7.99
CA GLY A 97 -11.48 -2.30 -6.55
C GLY A 97 -12.72 -1.57 -6.02
N PHE A 98 -12.89 -0.30 -6.38
CA PHE A 98 -13.98 0.54 -5.90
C PHE A 98 -15.36 0.03 -6.34
N PHE A 99 -15.52 -0.31 -7.62
CA PHE A 99 -16.81 -0.74 -8.18
C PHE A 99 -17.14 -2.21 -7.93
N TRP A 100 -16.16 -3.09 -7.68
CA TRP A 100 -16.37 -4.54 -7.53
C TRP A 100 -16.15 -5.05 -6.10
N GLY A 101 -16.61 -4.27 -5.10
CA GLY A 101 -16.78 -4.79 -3.75
C GLY A 101 -15.55 -4.74 -2.86
N SER A 102 -14.73 -3.68 -2.95
CA SER A 102 -13.77 -3.38 -1.89
C SER A 102 -14.50 -3.30 -0.55
N LYS A 103 -14.00 -4.04 0.44
CA LYS A 103 -14.51 -3.98 1.81
C LYS A 103 -13.97 -2.70 2.46
N ILE A 104 -14.82 -1.69 2.55
CA ILE A 104 -14.53 -0.47 3.31
C ILE A 104 -14.96 -0.72 4.75
N LEU A 105 -14.04 -0.50 5.70
CA LEU A 105 -14.38 -0.51 7.12
C LEU A 105 -15.29 0.70 7.40
N PRO A 106 -16.54 0.53 7.86
CA PRO A 106 -17.49 1.63 8.02
C PRO A 106 -17.23 2.41 9.32
N LEU A 107 -16.02 2.91 9.49
CA LEU A 107 -15.57 3.58 10.70
C LEU A 107 -14.72 4.79 10.34
N ALA A 108 -15.14 5.98 10.77
CA ALA A 108 -14.30 7.16 10.70
C ALA A 108 -13.34 7.15 11.89
N LEU A 109 -12.04 7.18 11.62
CA LEU A 109 -10.98 7.18 12.63
C LEU A 109 -10.19 8.48 12.60
N ARG A 110 -9.81 8.97 13.78
CA ARG A 110 -8.81 10.02 13.96
C ARG A 110 -7.57 9.40 14.59
N PHE A 111 -6.43 9.59 13.94
CA PHE A 111 -5.12 9.18 14.45
C PHE A 111 -4.47 10.37 15.17
N SER A 112 -3.83 10.09 16.32
CA SER A 112 -3.06 11.05 17.12
C SER A 112 -1.84 10.33 17.65
N ASP A 113 -0.66 10.68 17.17
CA ASP A 113 0.63 10.05 17.47
C ASP A 113 0.60 8.52 17.42
N THR A 114 0.34 7.86 18.56
CA THR A 114 0.29 6.40 18.70
C THR A 114 -1.13 5.85 18.82
N CYS A 115 -2.15 6.68 18.92
CA CYS A 115 -3.53 6.28 19.22
C CYS A 115 -4.47 6.50 18.04
N ALA A 116 -5.46 5.60 17.91
CA ALA A 116 -6.59 5.77 17.00
C ALA A 116 -7.90 5.87 17.79
N TYR A 117 -8.74 6.85 17.42
CA TYR A 117 -10.03 7.11 18.06
C TYR A 117 -11.17 7.08 17.05
N VAL A 118 -12.32 6.54 17.45
CA VAL A 118 -13.55 6.57 16.66
C VAL A 118 -14.11 7.99 16.63
N VAL A 119 -14.23 8.58 15.43
CA VAL A 119 -14.88 9.89 15.25
C VAL A 119 -16.39 9.71 15.13
N THR A 120 -16.82 8.81 14.26
CA THR A 120 -18.24 8.50 14.06
C THR A 120 -18.39 7.06 13.61
N PRO A 121 -19.21 6.24 14.29
CA PRO A 121 -19.62 4.95 13.74
C PRO A 121 -20.55 5.21 12.55
N ILE A 122 -20.21 4.72 11.35
CA ILE A 122 -21.00 5.00 10.14
C ILE A 122 -22.34 4.24 10.15
N ARG A 123 -22.50 3.26 11.04
CA ARG A 123 -23.76 2.63 11.40
C ARG A 123 -23.93 2.66 12.90
N GLU A 124 -25.12 3.03 13.36
CA GLU A 124 -25.48 2.87 14.78
C GLU A 124 -25.42 1.38 15.13
N SER A 125 -24.46 1.02 15.96
CA SER A 125 -24.39 -0.25 16.65
C SER A 125 -24.09 0.05 18.11
N ASP A 126 -24.78 -0.60 19.03
CA ASP A 126 -24.68 -0.31 20.47
C ASP A 126 -23.27 -0.45 21.06
N SER A 127 -22.36 -1.10 20.33
CA SER A 127 -21.01 -1.45 20.77
C SER A 127 -19.90 -0.46 20.42
N LEU A 128 -20.14 0.53 19.55
CA LEU A 128 -19.12 1.50 19.14
C LEU A 128 -19.65 2.93 19.24
N ARG A 129 -18.93 3.79 19.94
CA ARG A 129 -19.28 5.17 20.21
C ARG A 129 -18.19 6.11 19.73
N SER A 130 -18.59 7.34 19.43
CA SER A 130 -17.62 8.42 19.19
C SER A 130 -16.77 8.61 20.45
N GLY A 131 -15.47 8.75 20.26
CA GLY A 131 -14.47 8.85 21.33
C GLY A 131 -13.84 7.52 21.74
N ASP A 132 -14.38 6.37 21.31
CA ASP A 132 -13.79 5.08 21.65
C ASP A 132 -12.36 4.95 21.12
N ARG A 133 -11.45 4.46 21.97
CA ARG A 133 -10.07 4.17 21.57
C ARG A 133 -10.00 2.79 20.91
N VAL A 134 -9.46 2.74 19.70
CA VAL A 134 -9.15 1.48 19.03
C VAL A 134 -7.89 0.89 19.65
N VAL A 135 -8.02 -0.26 20.33
CA VAL A 135 -6.89 -0.93 20.98
C VAL A 135 -6.16 -1.87 20.01
N ASN A 136 -6.90 -2.63 19.22
CA ASN A 136 -6.33 -3.51 18.20
C ASN A 136 -7.28 -3.66 16.99
N ILE A 137 -6.70 -4.02 15.84
CA ILE A 137 -7.43 -4.43 14.63
C ILE A 137 -6.91 -5.81 14.24
N ASN A 138 -7.78 -6.82 14.22
CA ASN A 138 -7.41 -8.20 13.94
C ASN A 138 -6.25 -8.72 14.83
N GLY A 139 -6.23 -8.30 16.10
CA GLY A 139 -5.17 -8.68 17.05
C GLY A 139 -3.87 -7.87 16.93
N ILE A 140 -3.76 -6.94 15.98
CA ILE A 140 -2.61 -6.03 15.84
C ILE A 140 -2.88 -4.78 16.66
N ALA A 141 -2.02 -4.48 17.64
CA ALA A 141 -2.17 -3.31 18.50
C ALA A 141 -2.03 -2.00 17.72
N MET A 142 -2.91 -1.03 18.02
CA MET A 142 -2.90 0.31 17.44
C MET A 142 -2.21 1.27 18.42
N GLY A 143 -0.87 1.18 18.48
CA GLY A 143 0.00 2.02 19.31
C GLY A 143 1.15 1.27 19.97
N GLY A 144 2.34 1.86 19.99
CA GLY A 144 3.48 1.38 20.79
C GLY A 144 3.14 1.54 22.27
N GLY A 145 3.30 0.47 23.04
CA GLY A 145 2.97 0.44 24.46
C GLY A 145 3.73 1.49 25.26
N ASP A 146 3.03 2.07 26.22
CA ASP A 146 3.59 2.85 27.32
C ASP A 146 4.58 2.01 28.16
#